data_AF-A0A8H7GG04-F1
#
_entry.id   AF-A0A8H7GG04-F1
#
_cell.length_a   1.000
_cell.length_b   1.000
_cell.length_c   1.000
_cell.angle_alpha   90.00
_cell.angle_beta   90.00
_cell.angle_gamma   90.00
#
_symmetry.space_group_name_H-M   'P 1'
#
loop_
_entity.id
_entity.type
_entity.pdbx_description
1 polymer ?
#
loop_
_entity_poly.entity_id
_entity_poly.type
_entity_poly.pdbx_seq_one_letter_code
_entity_poly.pdbx_strand_id
1 'polypeptide(L)' 'MEAFGKVLASSKKIIAVAGAGLSAASGIPTFRGAGGMWRRYDAMSLATPKAFHRNPSRVWQFYHYRREVYAS' A
#
# COMPACT_ATOMS: atom_id res chain seq x y z
N MET A 1 11.31 14.00 -21.23
CA MET A 1 10.22 13.12 -21.70
C MET A 1 10.52 12.49 -23.05
N GLU A 2 11.09 13.22 -24.01
CA GLU A 2 11.38 12.69 -25.37
C GLU A 2 12.29 11.44 -25.37
N ALA A 3 13.38 11.44 -24.58
CA ALA A 3 14.27 10.27 -24.48
C ALA A 3 13.57 9.03 -23.88
N PHE A 4 12.74 9.22 -22.86
CA PHE A 4 11.94 8.14 -22.27
C PHE A 4 10.96 7.55 -23.29
N GLY A 5 10.25 8.41 -24.05
CA GLY A 5 9.31 7.96 -25.08
C GLY A 5 9.96 7.11 -26.16
N LYS A 6 11.16 7.49 -26.63
CA LYS A 6 11.92 6.71 -27.63
C LYS A 6 12.34 5.33 -27.11
N VAL A 7 12.81 5.25 -25.88
CA VAL A 7 13.18 3.98 -25.24
C VAL A 7 11.95 3.10 -25.00
N LEU A 8 10.84 3.69 -24.55
CA LEU A 8 9.59 2.97 -24.34
C LEU A 8 9.05 2.40 -25.66
N ALA A 9 9.03 3.19 -26.73
CA ALA A 9 8.50 2.79 -28.03
C ALA A 9 9.33 1.68 -28.72
N SER A 10 10.64 1.60 -28.45
CA SER A 10 11.52 0.57 -29.02
C SER A 10 11.61 -0.72 -28.19
N SER A 11 11.07 -0.72 -26.97
CA SER A 11 11.15 -1.85 -26.04
C SER A 11 10.12 -2.94 -26.36
N LYS A 12 10.58 -4.17 -26.59
CA LYS A 12 9.71 -5.32 -26.90
C LYS A 12 9.14 -6.05 -25.69
N LYS A 13 9.71 -5.81 -24.50
CA LYS A 13 9.31 -6.45 -23.23
C LYS A 13 9.41 -5.41 -22.12
N ILE A 14 8.26 -4.91 -21.67
CA ILE A 14 8.18 -3.87 -20.65
C ILE A 14 7.64 -4.49 -19.36
N ILE A 15 8.27 -4.16 -18.23
CA ILE A 15 7.81 -4.53 -16.90
C ILE A 15 7.56 -3.23 -16.14
N ALA A 16 6.33 -3.07 -15.63
CA ALA A 16 5.97 -1.98 -14.72
C ALA A 16 5.90 -2.53 -13.29
N VAL A 17 6.71 -1.98 -12.40
CA VAL A 17 6.65 -2.28 -10.97
C VAL A 17 5.90 -1.13 -10.28
N ALA A 18 4.71 -1.41 -9.77
CA ALA A 18 3.88 -0.44 -9.08
C ALA A 18 3.86 -0.70 -7.58
N GLY A 19 3.91 0.37 -6.79
CA GLY A 19 3.75 0.33 -5.33
C GLY A 19 2.50 1.07 -4.88
N ALA A 20 2.30 1.16 -3.56
CA ALA A 20 1.12 1.78 -2.94
C ALA A 20 0.88 3.25 -3.38
N GLY A 21 1.92 3.96 -3.84
CA GLY A 21 1.79 5.31 -4.38
C GLY A 21 0.88 5.41 -5.59
N LEU A 22 0.76 4.35 -6.40
CA LEU A 22 -0.17 4.33 -7.54
C LEU A 22 -1.63 4.37 -7.07
N SER A 23 -1.94 3.75 -5.93
CA SER A 23 -3.28 3.69 -5.35
C SER A 23 -3.66 4.94 -4.55
N ALA A 24 -2.69 5.80 -4.19
CA ALA A 24 -2.95 7.01 -3.41
C ALA A 24 -3.89 7.98 -4.14
N ALA A 25 -3.77 8.06 -5.48
CA ALA A 25 -4.65 8.88 -6.32
C ALA A 25 -6.10 8.39 -6.32
N SER A 26 -6.35 7.14 -5.93
CA SER A 26 -7.68 6.53 -5.80
C SER A 26 -8.22 6.61 -4.36
N GLY A 27 -7.62 7.44 -3.49
CA GLY A 27 -8.07 7.60 -2.11
C GLY A 27 -7.66 6.47 -1.16
N ILE A 28 -6.90 5.48 -1.64
CA ILE A 28 -6.43 4.34 -0.83
C ILE A 28 -5.20 4.77 -0.01
N PRO A 29 -5.26 4.75 1.34
CA PRO A 29 -4.13 5.11 2.17
C PRO A 29 -2.92 4.19 1.95
N THR A 30 -1.75 4.80 1.81
CA THR A 30 -0.48 4.09 1.67
C THR A 30 0.06 3.65 3.03
N PHE A 31 0.98 2.69 3.05
CA PHE A 31 1.59 2.20 4.29
C PHE A 31 2.58 3.18 4.95
N ARG A 32 2.94 4.29 4.28
CA ARG A 32 3.91 5.27 4.76
C ARG A 32 3.36 6.69 4.57
N GLY A 33 3.73 7.63 5.43
CA GLY A 33 3.22 9.01 5.37
C GLY A 33 1.85 9.15 6.04
N ALA A 34 1.01 10.08 5.57
CA ALA A 34 -0.27 10.40 6.20
C ALA A 34 -1.24 9.19 6.34
N GLY A 35 -1.12 8.19 5.47
CA GLY A 35 -1.90 6.94 5.53
C GLY A 35 -1.27 5.81 6.36
N GLY A 36 -0.03 5.98 6.84
CA GLY A 36 0.74 4.93 7.53
C GLY A 36 0.31 4.66 8.97
N MET A 37 -0.71 5.37 9.47
CA MET A 37 -1.13 5.32 10.86
C MET A 37 -2.58 4.88 10.98
N TRP A 38 -2.80 3.85 11.80
CA TRP A 38 -4.15 3.44 12.19
C TRP A 38 -4.33 3.60 13.70
N ARG A 39 -5.24 4.50 14.09
CA ARG A 39 -5.37 5.00 15.46
C ARG A 39 -4.03 5.61 15.92
N ARG A 40 -3.31 4.91 16.79
CA ARG A 40 -2.00 5.27 17.35
C ARG A 40 -0.89 4.27 17.00
N TYR A 41 -1.17 3.34 16.09
CA TYR A 41 -0.26 2.26 15.72
C TYR A 41 0.22 2.40 14.29
N ASP A 42 1.54 2.32 14.13
CA ASP A 42 2.17 2.22 12.82
C ASP A 42 1.65 0.99 12.08
N ALA A 43 1.15 1.20 10.87
CA ALA A 43 0.66 0.15 9.99
C ALA A 43 1.73 -0.92 9.76
N MET A 44 3.00 -0.51 9.66
CA MET A 44 4.12 -1.44 9.50
C MET A 44 4.35 -2.29 10.75
N SER A 45 4.07 -1.75 11.94
CA SER A 45 4.18 -2.49 13.21
C SER A 45 3.08 -3.56 13.37
N LEU A 46 1.92 -3.36 12.73
CA LEU A 46 0.78 -4.29 12.78
C LEU A 46 0.86 -5.37 11.70
N ALA A 47 1.46 -5.07 10.55
CA ALA A 47 1.62 -5.99 9.42
C ALA A 47 2.83 -6.93 9.58
N THR A 48 2.99 -7.55 10.75
CA THR A 48 4.08 -8.51 11.03
C THR A 48 3.55 -9.81 11.63
N PRO A 49 4.21 -10.97 11.38
CA PRO A 49 3.84 -12.22 12.03
C PRO A 49 3.85 -12.10 13.56
N LYS A 50 4.86 -11.44 14.13
CA LYS A 50 4.97 -11.24 15.58
C LYS A 50 3.79 -10.47 16.17
N ALA A 51 3.32 -9.43 15.48
CA ALA A 51 2.15 -8.66 15.92
C ALA A 51 0.87 -9.51 15.89
N PHE A 52 0.70 -10.34 14.88
CA PHE A 52 -0.43 -11.26 14.76
C PHE A 52 -0.42 -12.31 15.89
N HIS A 53 0.72 -12.94 16.18
CA HIS A 53 0.85 -13.88 17.29
C HIS A 53 0.57 -13.24 18.64
N ARG A 54 1.02 -11.99 18.85
CA ARG A 54 0.82 -11.26 20.11
C ARG A 54 -0.64 -10.84 20.33
N ASN A 55 -1.32 -10.38 19.29
CA ASN A 55 -2.73 -9.96 19.38
C ASN A 55 -3.43 -10.06 18.02
N PRO A 56 -4.00 -11.24 17.68
CA PRO A 56 -4.60 -11.45 16.37
C PRO A 56 -5.87 -10.61 16.19
N SER A 57 -6.66 -10.40 17.25
CA SER A 57 -7.87 -9.57 17.20
C SER A 57 -7.57 -8.13 16.74
N ARG A 58 -6.51 -7.51 17.28
CA ARG A 58 -6.09 -6.16 16.88
C ARG A 58 -5.65 -6.10 15.41
N VAL A 59 -4.91 -7.10 14.97
CA VAL A 59 -4.47 -7.18 13.56
C VAL A 59 -5.67 -7.34 12.64
N TRP A 60 -6.66 -8.16 13.02
CA TRP A 60 -7.91 -8.29 12.27
C TRP A 60 -8.71 -6.99 12.23
N GLN A 61 -8.83 -6.26 13.33
CA GLN A 61 -9.48 -4.94 13.33
C GLN A 61 -8.80 -3.96 12.37
N PHE A 62 -7.47 -3.97 12.32
CA PHE A 62 -6.69 -3.14 11.38
C PHE A 62 -6.99 -3.49 9.92
N TYR A 63 -6.97 -4.79 9.56
CA TYR A 63 -7.27 -5.21 8.19
C TYR A 63 -8.74 -5.03 7.82
N HIS A 64 -9.67 -5.21 8.76
CA HIS A 64 -11.08 -4.95 8.52
C HIS A 64 -11.33 -3.46 8.21
N TYR A 65 -10.78 -2.55 9.02
CA TYR A 65 -10.85 -1.11 8.74
C TYR A 65 -10.35 -0.77 7.34
N ARG A 66 -9.20 -1.36 6.93
CA ARG A 66 -8.65 -1.11 5.59
C ARG A 66 -9.57 -1.61 4.48
N ARG A 67 -10.22 -2.76 4.67
CA ARG A 67 -11.18 -3.29 3.69
C ARG A 67 -12.39 -2.38 3.52
N GLU A 68 -12.93 -1.84 4.62
CA GLU A 68 -14.03 -0.88 4.57
C GLU A 68 -13.64 0.39 3.80
N VAL A 69 -12.45 0.94 4.09
CA VAL A 69 -11.90 2.11 3.37
C VAL A 69 -11.70 1.85 1.87
N TYR A 70 -11.54 0.59 1.45
CA TYR A 70 -11.34 0.22 0.04
C TYR A 70 -12.62 -0.10 -0.70
N ALA A 71 -13.73 -0.31 0.01
CA ALA A 71 -15.02 -0.71 -0.56
C ALA A 71 -15.98 0.48 -0.75
N SER A 72 -15.62 1.67 -0.27
CA SER A 72 -16.35 2.94 -0.41
C SER A 72 -15.76 3.82 -1.50
#